data_AF-A0A6S6P852-F1
#
_entry.id   AF-A0A6S6P852-F1
#
_cell.length_a   1.000
_cell.length_b   1.000
_cell.length_c   1.000
_cell.angle_alpha   90.00
_cell.angle_beta   90.00
_cell.angle_gamma   90.00
#
_symmetry.space_group_name_H-M   'P 1'
#
loop_
_entity.id
_entity.type
_entity.pdbx_description
1 polymer ?
#
loop_
_entity_poly.entity_id
_entity_poly.type
_entity_poly.pdbx_seq_one_letter_code
_entity_poly.pdbx_strand_id
1 'polypeptide(L)'
;MTDDTLDELGYYLLAGAGGEGPATLMDEARRGEQLGFGTAFISERWNVKEASSLVGAACAVTSRMRIATAATNHNTRHPLITASWATTMHRLSGGRFTLGIGRGIGAIYGAFGIPAVTTAQMEDFAQVMRRLWHGELIFNHDGPLGTYPVLFLDPDFDEDIRLAIVAFGPQTLALGGRAFDDVILHTYFTPETLQRCVKTVKDAAEQAGRDPDSVRVWSCFATVGDHLPEELRLKKTVARLATYLQGYGDLMVTTNDWDPAVLQRFREDEVVTSIPGGIDHKATAAQIEHIATLLPDEWLAPAATGSAQQCVERIRKEFDYGADALIMHGATPDELAPIVEEYRRT
;
A
#
# COMPACT_ATOMS: atom_id res chain seq x y z
N MET A 1 15.68 17.61 18.00
CA MET A 1 14.80 16.69 17.25
C MET A 1 13.89 16.07 18.29
N THR A 2 12.61 16.41 18.25
CA THR A 2 11.62 15.84 19.18
C THR A 2 11.51 14.34 18.94
N ASP A 3 11.51 13.58 20.04
CA ASP A 3 11.58 12.12 20.10
C ASP A 3 10.27 11.42 19.68
N ASP A 4 9.23 12.19 19.33
CA ASP A 4 7.90 11.67 19.06
C ASP A 4 7.78 11.16 17.62
N THR A 5 7.84 9.83 17.50
CA THR A 5 7.44 9.07 16.32
C THR A 5 5.95 9.26 16.06
N LEU A 6 5.57 9.59 14.82
CA LEU A 6 4.20 9.71 14.35
C LEU A 6 3.72 8.33 13.88
N ASP A 7 3.41 7.44 14.83
CA ASP A 7 3.03 6.04 14.58
C ASP A 7 1.78 5.88 13.70
N GLU A 8 0.94 6.90 13.65
CA GLU A 8 -0.25 7.01 12.83
C GLU A 8 0.03 7.46 11.40
N LEU A 9 1.25 7.94 11.10
CA LEU A 9 1.63 8.40 9.76
C LEU A 9 2.66 7.48 9.10
N GLY A 10 2.45 7.21 7.82
CA GLY A 10 3.39 6.52 6.97
C GLY A 10 3.46 7.07 5.55
N TYR A 11 4.38 6.53 4.77
CA TYR A 11 4.59 6.90 3.37
C TYR A 11 5.18 5.72 2.60
N TYR A 12 5.17 5.79 1.26
CA TYR A 12 5.83 4.78 0.42
C TYR A 12 7.27 5.18 0.09
N LEU A 13 8.21 4.26 0.30
CA LEU A 13 9.52 4.32 -0.33
C LEU A 13 9.36 4.14 -1.84
N LEU A 14 9.77 5.15 -2.59
CA LEU A 14 9.58 5.24 -4.02
C LEU A 14 10.63 4.42 -4.77
N ALA A 15 11.85 4.31 -4.21
CA ALA A 15 12.95 3.53 -4.76
C ALA A 15 13.31 3.91 -6.20
N GLY A 16 13.59 5.19 -6.41
CA GLY A 16 14.00 5.70 -7.72
C GLY A 16 12.85 5.92 -8.70
N ALA A 17 11.62 6.11 -8.22
CA ALA A 17 10.51 6.57 -9.05
C ALA A 17 10.87 7.98 -9.60
N GLY A 18 11.35 8.02 -10.83
CA GLY A 18 11.98 9.22 -11.42
C GLY A 18 13.20 8.90 -12.31
N GLY A 19 13.77 7.70 -12.20
CA GLY A 19 14.87 7.24 -13.06
C GLY A 19 16.24 7.18 -12.39
N GLU A 20 16.34 7.59 -11.12
CA GLU A 20 17.60 7.59 -10.34
C GLU A 20 18.00 6.19 -9.82
N GLY A 21 17.10 5.21 -9.95
CA GLY A 21 17.33 3.82 -9.55
C GLY A 21 17.09 3.56 -8.05
N PRO A 22 17.10 2.28 -7.63
CA PRO A 22 16.64 1.87 -6.31
C PRO A 22 17.54 2.31 -5.15
N ALA A 23 18.75 2.82 -5.41
CA ALA A 23 19.69 3.22 -4.37
C ALA A 23 19.18 4.41 -3.53
N THR A 24 18.36 5.30 -4.11
CA THR A 24 17.78 6.46 -3.42
C THR A 24 16.89 6.07 -2.25
N LEU A 25 16.36 4.84 -2.24
CA LEU A 25 15.51 4.31 -1.17
C LEU A 25 16.17 4.41 0.21
N MET A 26 17.49 4.25 0.31
CA MET A 26 18.17 4.33 1.61
C MET A 26 18.12 5.74 2.18
N ASP A 27 18.24 6.76 1.33
CA ASP A 27 18.19 8.16 1.74
C ASP A 27 16.74 8.58 2.03
N GLU A 28 15.78 8.12 1.23
CA GLU A 28 14.35 8.23 1.53
C GLU A 28 14.06 7.63 2.94
N ALA A 29 14.49 6.40 3.20
CA ALA A 29 14.25 5.73 4.49
C ALA A 29 14.81 6.50 5.68
N ARG A 30 16.07 6.96 5.61
CA ARG A 30 16.68 7.80 6.64
C ARG A 30 15.92 9.10 6.84
N ARG A 31 15.54 9.76 5.75
CA ARG A 31 14.86 11.06 5.80
C ARG A 31 13.46 10.93 6.39
N GLY A 32 12.71 9.89 6.00
CA GLY A 32 11.41 9.60 6.58
C GLY A 32 11.48 9.35 8.09
N GLU A 33 12.47 8.58 8.57
CA GLU A 33 12.69 8.37 10.00
C GLU A 33 13.09 9.66 10.73
N GLN A 34 13.87 10.54 10.11
CA GLN A 34 14.25 11.84 10.68
C GLN A 34 13.06 12.80 10.80
N LEU A 35 12.12 12.77 9.86
CA LEU A 35 10.85 13.50 9.95
C LEU A 35 9.91 12.89 11.00
N GLY A 36 10.19 11.64 11.40
CA GLY A 36 9.51 10.90 12.43
C GLY A 36 8.27 10.16 11.93
N PHE A 37 8.23 9.76 10.66
CA PHE A 37 7.21 8.82 10.19
C PHE A 37 7.29 7.51 10.97
N GLY A 38 6.13 6.97 11.35
CA GLY A 38 6.02 5.71 12.06
C GLY A 38 6.22 4.49 11.17
N THR A 39 5.78 4.55 9.91
CA THR A 39 5.88 3.41 8.98
C THR A 39 6.30 3.81 7.57
N ALA A 40 7.27 3.09 7.00
CA ALA A 40 7.61 3.15 5.59
C ALA A 40 7.10 1.90 4.85
N PHE A 41 6.38 2.11 3.75
CA PHE A 41 5.80 1.06 2.92
C PHE A 41 6.62 0.82 1.65
N ILE A 42 6.75 -0.45 1.26
CA ILE A 42 7.44 -0.87 0.04
C ILE A 42 6.46 -1.64 -0.84
N SER A 43 6.33 -1.20 -2.10
CA SER A 43 5.58 -1.91 -3.14
C SER A 43 6.52 -2.72 -4.02
N GLU A 44 6.08 -3.92 -4.41
CA GLU A 44 6.82 -4.77 -5.33
C GLU A 44 6.46 -4.45 -6.80
N ARG A 45 7.48 -4.33 -7.66
CA ARG A 45 7.36 -4.26 -9.11
C ARG A 45 8.55 -4.99 -9.74
N TRP A 46 8.33 -6.10 -10.41
CA TRP A 46 9.42 -7.01 -10.82
C TRP A 46 10.44 -6.42 -11.80
N ASN A 47 10.11 -5.31 -12.45
CA ASN A 47 11.04 -4.62 -13.33
C ASN A 47 12.06 -3.73 -12.60
N VAL A 48 11.75 -3.21 -11.40
CA VAL A 48 12.60 -2.20 -10.71
C VAL A 48 12.60 -2.26 -9.18
N LYS A 49 11.61 -2.90 -8.54
CA LYS A 49 11.41 -2.94 -7.08
C LYS A 49 11.17 -4.37 -6.60
N GLU A 50 12.25 -5.13 -6.41
CA GLU A 50 12.18 -6.43 -5.73
C GLU A 50 12.07 -6.19 -4.21
N ALA A 51 10.99 -6.66 -3.59
CA ALA A 51 10.65 -6.23 -2.23
C ALA A 51 11.64 -6.69 -1.16
N SER A 52 12.19 -7.91 -1.26
CA SER A 52 13.07 -8.46 -0.22
C SER A 52 14.34 -7.65 -0.05
N SER A 53 14.98 -7.34 -1.18
CA SER A 53 16.22 -6.55 -1.23
C SER A 53 15.99 -5.14 -0.69
N LEU A 54 14.88 -4.50 -1.06
CA LEU A 54 14.55 -3.15 -0.62
C LEU A 54 14.16 -3.07 0.86
N VAL A 55 13.43 -4.06 1.38
CA VAL A 55 13.12 -4.16 2.82
C VAL A 55 14.41 -4.30 3.63
N GLY A 56 15.32 -5.19 3.20
CA GLY A 56 16.62 -5.36 3.86
C GLY A 56 17.43 -4.07 3.90
N ALA A 57 17.48 -3.34 2.77
CA ALA A 57 18.15 -2.04 2.69
C ALA A 57 17.52 -0.99 3.62
N ALA A 58 16.18 -0.88 3.65
CA ALA A 58 15.48 0.04 4.55
C ALA A 58 15.73 -0.29 6.03
N CYS A 59 15.63 -1.58 6.40
CA CYS A 59 15.89 -2.04 7.76
C CYS A 59 17.33 -1.75 8.20
N ALA A 60 18.32 -1.86 7.31
CA ALA A 60 19.72 -1.62 7.62
C ALA A 60 20.07 -0.15 7.90
N VAL A 61 19.26 0.80 7.42
CA VAL A 61 19.52 2.24 7.55
C VAL A 61 18.54 2.97 8.47
N THR A 62 17.62 2.24 9.10
CA THR A 62 16.61 2.76 10.02
C THR A 62 16.65 2.00 11.34
N SER A 63 16.20 2.64 12.42
CA SER A 63 16.33 2.11 13.78
C SER A 63 15.02 2.08 14.58
N ARG A 64 14.05 2.91 14.23
CA ARG A 64 12.77 3.08 14.95
C ARG A 64 11.57 2.90 14.03
N MET A 65 11.61 3.46 12.82
CA MET A 65 10.52 3.43 11.86
C MET A 65 10.17 1.99 11.47
N ARG A 66 8.89 1.65 11.47
CA ARG A 66 8.40 0.34 11.02
C ARG A 66 8.56 0.21 9.51
N ILE A 67 8.85 -0.98 9.04
CA ILE A 67 8.97 -1.27 7.60
C ILE A 67 7.91 -2.28 7.22
N ALA A 68 7.08 -1.95 6.24
CA ALA A 68 6.01 -2.81 5.78
C ALA A 68 6.07 -3.01 4.26
N THR A 69 5.70 -4.20 3.77
CA THR A 69 5.33 -4.32 2.35
C THR A 69 3.86 -3.96 2.18
N ALA A 70 3.51 -3.18 1.16
CA ALA A 70 2.11 -2.90 0.79
C ALA A 70 2.01 -2.67 -0.73
N ALA A 71 2.22 -3.69 -1.57
CA ALA A 71 2.35 -5.08 -1.17
C ALA A 71 3.39 -5.84 -2.01
N THR A 72 3.80 -6.98 -1.47
CA THR A 72 4.33 -8.12 -2.23
C THR A 72 3.21 -9.14 -2.48
N ASN A 73 3.53 -10.33 -2.97
CA ASN A 73 2.55 -11.36 -3.30
C ASN A 73 2.94 -12.70 -2.69
N HIS A 74 1.95 -13.46 -2.21
CA HIS A 74 2.19 -14.79 -1.63
C HIS A 74 2.40 -15.87 -2.70
N ASN A 75 1.89 -15.70 -3.92
CA ASN A 75 1.85 -16.73 -4.97
C ASN A 75 3.05 -16.71 -5.94
N THR A 76 3.97 -15.76 -5.77
CA THR A 76 5.13 -15.58 -6.66
C THR A 76 6.42 -16.20 -6.10
N ARG A 77 6.36 -16.66 -4.85
CA ARG A 77 7.45 -17.29 -4.11
C ARG A 77 6.90 -18.51 -3.39
N HIS A 78 7.74 -19.51 -3.18
CA HIS A 78 7.37 -20.65 -2.32
C HIS A 78 7.03 -20.14 -0.91
N PRO A 79 5.99 -20.66 -0.22
CA PRO A 79 5.57 -20.14 1.08
C PRO A 79 6.68 -20.14 2.14
N LEU A 80 7.54 -21.17 2.16
CA LEU A 80 8.71 -21.19 3.07
C LEU A 80 9.72 -20.07 2.81
N ILE A 81 9.90 -19.64 1.55
CA ILE A 81 10.79 -18.52 1.23
C ILE A 81 10.19 -17.22 1.76
N THR A 82 8.90 -17.01 1.57
CA THR A 82 8.20 -15.84 2.10
C THR A 82 8.19 -15.82 3.63
N ALA A 83 7.95 -16.97 4.27
CA ALA A 83 7.94 -17.11 5.71
C ALA A 83 9.33 -16.86 6.31
N SER A 84 10.38 -17.45 5.73
CA SER A 84 11.78 -17.23 6.14
C SER A 84 12.23 -15.78 5.93
N TRP A 85 11.83 -15.16 4.82
CA TRP A 85 12.09 -13.74 4.59
C TRP A 85 11.48 -12.88 5.69
N ALA A 86 10.22 -13.14 6.05
CA ALA A 86 9.56 -12.40 7.11
C ALA A 86 10.25 -12.56 8.47
N THR A 87 10.62 -13.78 8.87
CA THR A 87 11.38 -14.00 10.12
C THR A 87 12.74 -13.31 10.10
N THR A 88 13.44 -13.38 8.96
CA THR A 88 14.73 -12.71 8.80
C THR A 88 14.59 -11.20 8.98
N MET A 89 13.59 -10.58 8.35
CA MET A 89 13.35 -9.13 8.47
C MET A 89 12.81 -8.73 9.84
N HIS A 90 11.96 -9.56 10.45
CA HIS A 90 11.48 -9.34 11.82
C HIS A 90 12.65 -9.28 12.80
N ARG A 91 13.53 -10.28 12.80
CA ARG A 91 14.71 -10.32 13.67
C ARG A 91 15.74 -9.24 13.31
N LEU A 92 16.04 -9.04 12.02
CA LEU A 92 16.99 -8.02 11.55
C LEU A 92 16.57 -6.60 11.98
N SER A 93 15.26 -6.33 11.95
CA SER A 93 14.72 -5.01 12.29
C SER A 93 14.41 -4.84 13.79
N GLY A 94 14.53 -5.89 14.61
CA GLY A 94 14.12 -5.85 16.02
C GLY A 94 12.60 -5.77 16.21
N GLY A 95 11.84 -6.50 15.39
CA GLY A 95 10.38 -6.59 15.48
C GLY A 95 9.60 -5.52 14.71
N ARG A 96 10.28 -4.72 13.88
CA ARG A 96 9.68 -3.58 13.14
C ARG A 96 9.07 -3.96 11.80
N PHE A 97 9.26 -5.19 11.33
CA PHE A 97 8.78 -5.63 10.02
C PHE A 97 7.32 -6.12 10.04
N THR A 98 6.54 -5.68 9.05
CA THR A 98 5.19 -6.18 8.73
C THR A 98 5.19 -6.75 7.31
N LEU A 99 4.82 -8.02 7.15
CA LEU A 99 4.67 -8.65 5.84
C LEU A 99 3.27 -8.34 5.27
N GLY A 100 3.18 -7.40 4.34
CA GLY A 100 1.93 -7.11 3.64
C GLY A 100 1.85 -7.68 2.23
N ILE A 101 0.72 -8.33 1.94
CA ILE A 101 0.44 -8.98 0.67
C ILE A 101 -0.72 -8.32 -0.08
N GLY A 102 -0.76 -8.55 -1.39
CA GLY A 102 -1.83 -8.08 -2.25
C GLY A 102 -2.17 -9.14 -3.30
N ARG A 103 -3.37 -9.00 -3.88
CA ARG A 103 -3.90 -9.91 -4.89
C ARG A 103 -3.12 -9.89 -6.21
N GLY A 104 -2.47 -8.77 -6.52
CA GLY A 104 -1.87 -8.52 -7.83
C GLY A 104 -2.91 -8.13 -8.89
N ILE A 105 -2.46 -7.93 -10.13
CA ILE A 105 -3.32 -7.57 -11.27
C ILE A 105 -3.54 -8.83 -12.12
N GLY A 106 -4.77 -9.35 -12.11
CA GLY A 106 -5.11 -10.63 -12.75
C GLY A 106 -4.76 -10.69 -14.24
N ALA A 107 -4.96 -9.60 -14.99
CA ALA A 107 -4.60 -9.53 -16.41
C ALA A 107 -3.07 -9.65 -16.63
N ILE A 108 -2.27 -8.99 -15.80
CA ILE A 108 -0.80 -9.07 -15.87
C ILE A 108 -0.34 -10.48 -15.48
N TYR A 109 -0.92 -11.05 -14.42
CA TYR A 109 -0.61 -12.42 -14.00
C TYR A 109 -0.93 -13.43 -15.10
N GLY A 110 -2.11 -13.33 -15.72
CA GLY A 110 -2.48 -14.16 -16.85
C GLY A 110 -1.50 -14.03 -18.02
N ALA A 111 -1.05 -12.81 -18.34
CA ALA A 111 -0.05 -12.58 -19.38
C ALA A 111 1.32 -13.21 -19.06
N PHE A 112 1.65 -13.37 -17.78
CA PHE A 112 2.88 -14.03 -17.32
C PHE A 112 2.72 -15.53 -17.01
N GLY A 113 1.53 -16.10 -17.24
CA GLY A 113 1.25 -17.50 -16.93
C GLY A 113 1.11 -17.80 -15.42
N ILE A 114 0.84 -16.77 -14.61
CA ILE A 114 0.66 -16.88 -13.17
C ILE A 114 -0.84 -16.98 -12.87
N PRO A 115 -1.29 -17.99 -12.09
CA PRO A 115 -2.69 -18.12 -11.72
C PRO A 115 -3.22 -16.91 -10.94
N ALA A 116 -4.50 -16.60 -11.14
CA ALA A 116 -5.19 -15.58 -10.38
C ALA A 116 -5.28 -15.96 -8.90
N VAL A 117 -5.06 -14.98 -8.01
CA VAL A 117 -5.13 -15.16 -6.57
C VAL A 117 -6.58 -15.12 -6.07
N THR A 118 -6.93 -16.06 -5.21
CA THR A 118 -8.23 -16.11 -4.52
C THR A 118 -8.15 -15.58 -3.08
N THR A 119 -9.30 -15.20 -2.50
CA THR A 119 -9.36 -14.79 -1.08
C THR A 119 -9.03 -15.96 -0.17
N ALA A 120 -9.48 -17.18 -0.51
CA ALA A 120 -9.18 -18.39 0.23
C ALA A 120 -7.67 -18.69 0.30
N GLN A 121 -6.95 -18.46 -0.80
CA GLN A 121 -5.48 -18.57 -0.84
C GLN A 121 -4.78 -17.62 0.14
N MET A 122 -5.23 -16.36 0.20
CA MET A 122 -4.63 -15.37 1.11
C MET A 122 -4.97 -15.65 2.58
N GLU A 123 -6.17 -16.18 2.85
CA GLU A 123 -6.58 -16.61 4.20
C GLU A 123 -5.76 -17.81 4.68
N ASP A 124 -5.65 -18.84 3.83
CA ASP A 124 -4.85 -20.02 4.11
C ASP A 124 -3.35 -19.68 4.26
N PHE A 125 -2.85 -18.78 3.41
CA PHE A 125 -1.50 -18.21 3.56
C PHE A 125 -1.30 -17.59 4.95
N ALA A 126 -2.20 -16.72 5.40
CA ALA A 126 -2.07 -16.06 6.69
C ALA A 126 -2.01 -17.09 7.84
N GLN A 127 -2.86 -18.11 7.80
CA GLN A 127 -2.87 -19.19 8.79
C GLN A 127 -1.58 -20.01 8.78
N VAL A 128 -1.09 -20.40 7.59
CA VAL A 128 0.16 -21.14 7.44
C VAL A 128 1.35 -20.32 7.94
N MET A 129 1.42 -19.01 7.64
CA MET A 129 2.51 -18.17 8.11
C MET A 129 2.57 -18.11 9.64
N ARG A 130 1.43 -17.88 10.31
CA ARG A 130 1.37 -17.85 11.78
C ARG A 130 1.87 -19.14 12.41
N ARG A 131 1.41 -20.29 11.89
CA ARG A 131 1.85 -21.60 12.36
C ARG A 131 3.36 -21.79 12.21
N LEU A 132 3.91 -21.45 11.05
CA LEU A 132 5.35 -21.54 10.80
C LEU A 132 6.19 -20.60 11.69
N TRP A 133 5.66 -19.43 12.04
CA TRP A 133 6.34 -18.46 12.91
C TRP A 133 6.25 -18.79 14.41
N HIS A 134 5.36 -19.71 14.81
CA HIS A 134 5.34 -20.33 16.15
C HIS A 134 5.91 -21.76 16.14
N GLY A 135 6.85 -22.02 15.24
CA GLY A 135 7.67 -23.24 15.22
C GLY A 135 6.95 -24.52 14.80
N GLU A 136 5.74 -24.43 14.24
CA GLU A 136 4.96 -25.61 13.89
C GLU A 136 5.51 -26.33 12.65
N LEU A 137 5.58 -27.66 12.77
CA LEU A 137 5.83 -28.58 11.66
C LEU A 137 4.50 -29.01 11.02
N ILE A 138 4.23 -28.53 9.81
CA ILE A 138 2.98 -28.80 9.10
C ILE A 138 3.19 -29.95 8.11
N PHE A 139 2.61 -31.11 8.40
CA PHE A 139 2.61 -32.27 7.49
C PHE A 139 1.39 -32.28 6.57
N ASN A 140 1.59 -32.70 5.32
CA ASN A 140 0.55 -32.96 4.33
C ASN A 140 -0.49 -31.84 4.24
N HIS A 141 -0.02 -30.58 4.19
CA HIS A 141 -0.91 -29.45 3.95
C HIS A 141 -1.57 -29.64 2.59
N ASP A 142 -2.90 -29.61 2.57
CA ASP A 142 -3.73 -29.69 1.37
C ASP A 142 -4.84 -28.65 1.49
N GLY A 143 -4.58 -27.46 0.97
CA GLY A 143 -5.41 -26.28 1.16
C GLY A 143 -5.36 -25.31 -0.03
N PRO A 144 -6.12 -24.21 0.02
CA PRO A 144 -6.11 -23.20 -1.03
C PRO A 144 -4.71 -22.70 -1.43
N LEU A 145 -3.77 -22.59 -0.48
CA LEU A 145 -2.39 -22.16 -0.71
C LEU A 145 -1.61 -23.15 -1.61
N GLY A 146 -1.98 -24.43 -1.57
CA GLY A 146 -1.40 -25.50 -2.37
C GLY A 146 -1.35 -26.83 -1.61
N THR A 147 -0.66 -27.81 -2.20
CA THR A 147 -0.41 -29.10 -1.56
C THR A 147 1.08 -29.24 -1.27
N TYR A 148 1.44 -29.43 0.00
CA TYR A 148 2.83 -29.53 0.47
C TYR A 148 2.99 -30.72 1.42
N PRO A 149 3.92 -31.66 1.13
CA PRO A 149 4.18 -32.78 2.03
C PRO A 149 4.67 -32.33 3.41
N VAL A 150 5.52 -31.30 3.46
CA VAL A 150 6.05 -30.72 4.69
C VAL A 150 6.26 -29.22 4.50
N LEU A 151 5.82 -28.42 5.46
CA LEU A 151 6.22 -27.02 5.65
C LEU A 151 6.79 -26.88 7.07
N PHE A 152 8.00 -26.34 7.17
CA PHE A 152 8.71 -26.16 8.44
C PHE A 152 9.79 -25.09 8.30
N LEU A 153 10.01 -24.31 9.35
CA LEU A 153 11.14 -23.39 9.44
C LEU A 153 12.13 -23.86 10.52
N ASP A 154 11.73 -23.75 11.78
CA ASP A 154 12.57 -24.04 12.95
C ASP A 154 11.66 -24.18 14.18
N PRO A 155 11.87 -25.16 15.08
CA PRO A 155 10.93 -25.43 16.16
C PRO A 155 11.02 -24.41 17.32
N ASP A 156 12.09 -23.62 17.37
CA ASP A 156 12.32 -22.61 18.41
C ASP A 156 11.78 -21.23 17.99
N PHE A 157 11.09 -21.13 16.86
CA PHE A 157 10.43 -19.89 16.44
C PHE A 157 9.19 -19.64 17.29
N ASP A 158 9.11 -18.42 17.83
CA ASP A 158 7.95 -17.90 18.55
C ASP A 158 7.84 -16.40 18.25
N GLU A 159 7.43 -16.08 17.02
CA GLU A 159 7.50 -14.73 16.46
C GLU A 159 6.11 -14.19 16.09
N ASP A 160 5.71 -13.09 16.73
CA ASP A 160 4.47 -12.36 16.39
C ASP A 160 4.71 -11.39 15.22
N ILE A 161 4.96 -11.94 14.03
CA ILE A 161 5.21 -11.13 12.83
C ILE A 161 3.88 -10.60 12.29
N ARG A 162 3.77 -9.29 12.13
CA ARG A 162 2.53 -8.67 11.63
C ARG A 162 2.28 -9.00 10.17
N LEU A 163 1.02 -9.25 9.84
CA LEU A 163 0.52 -9.45 8.48
C LEU A 163 -0.35 -8.28 8.05
N ALA A 164 -0.08 -7.77 6.85
CA ALA A 164 -0.92 -6.75 6.22
C ALA A 164 -1.56 -7.23 4.91
N ILE A 165 -2.66 -6.61 4.53
CA ILE A 165 -3.30 -6.85 3.24
C ILE A 165 -3.68 -5.54 2.57
N VAL A 166 -3.33 -5.41 1.29
CA VAL A 166 -3.87 -4.33 0.45
C VAL A 166 -5.26 -4.74 0.00
N ALA A 167 -6.27 -3.98 0.41
CA ALA A 167 -7.68 -4.31 0.21
C ALA A 167 -8.40 -3.25 -0.62
N PHE A 168 -9.34 -3.73 -1.41
CA PHE A 168 -10.15 -2.91 -2.31
C PHE A 168 -11.62 -3.29 -2.18
N GLY A 169 -11.98 -4.50 -2.66
CA GLY A 169 -13.36 -4.97 -2.66
C GLY A 169 -13.79 -5.59 -1.32
N PRO A 170 -15.12 -5.72 -1.09
CA PRO A 170 -15.71 -6.12 0.19
C PRO A 170 -15.19 -7.46 0.71
N GLN A 171 -14.95 -8.44 -0.17
CA GLN A 171 -14.41 -9.74 0.25
C GLN A 171 -12.98 -9.65 0.78
N THR A 172 -12.15 -8.77 0.22
CA THR A 172 -10.75 -8.59 0.66
C THR A 172 -10.70 -7.74 1.93
N LEU A 173 -11.59 -6.75 2.06
CA LEU A 173 -11.77 -5.97 3.29
C LEU A 173 -12.21 -6.88 4.46
N ALA A 174 -13.22 -7.71 4.23
CA ALA A 174 -13.68 -8.66 5.24
C ALA A 174 -12.59 -9.68 5.61
N LEU A 175 -11.81 -10.17 4.63
CA LEU A 175 -10.63 -11.00 4.93
C LEU A 175 -9.62 -10.26 5.82
N GLY A 176 -9.35 -8.99 5.53
CA GLY A 176 -8.46 -8.15 6.34
C GLY A 176 -8.89 -8.12 7.81
N GLY A 177 -10.18 -7.87 8.07
CA GLY A 177 -10.74 -7.91 9.42
C GLY A 177 -10.59 -9.26 10.12
N ARG A 178 -10.81 -10.37 9.40
CA ARG A 178 -10.78 -11.71 10.02
C ARG A 178 -9.38 -12.28 10.24
N ALA A 179 -8.39 -11.95 9.40
CA ALA A 179 -7.13 -12.69 9.36
C ALA A 179 -5.84 -11.85 9.32
N PHE A 180 -5.92 -10.52 9.18
CA PHE A 180 -4.74 -9.64 9.08
C PHE A 180 -4.71 -8.63 10.24
N ASP A 181 -3.56 -8.02 10.48
CA ASP A 181 -3.38 -7.00 11.52
C ASP A 181 -3.43 -5.58 10.95
N ASP A 182 -3.12 -5.43 9.67
CA ASP A 182 -3.11 -4.15 8.96
C ASP A 182 -3.87 -4.29 7.62
N VAL A 183 -4.80 -3.38 7.36
CA VAL A 183 -5.53 -3.28 6.09
C VAL A 183 -5.16 -1.97 5.41
N ILE A 184 -4.48 -2.06 4.27
CA ILE A 184 -4.06 -0.90 3.49
C ILE A 184 -5.10 -0.65 2.41
N LEU A 185 -5.76 0.50 2.48
CA LEU A 185 -6.73 0.92 1.48
C LEU A 185 -6.02 1.56 0.28
N HIS A 186 -6.72 1.61 -0.85
CA HIS A 186 -6.16 2.18 -2.06
C HIS A 186 -6.29 3.71 -2.09
N THR A 187 -5.41 4.35 -2.86
CA THR A 187 -5.48 5.79 -3.11
C THR A 187 -6.79 6.19 -3.79
N TYR A 188 -7.31 7.38 -3.45
CA TYR A 188 -8.51 8.00 -4.01
C TYR A 188 -9.84 7.38 -3.59
N PHE A 189 -9.92 6.82 -2.38
CA PHE A 189 -11.21 6.48 -1.78
C PHE A 189 -11.91 7.75 -1.29
N THR A 190 -13.18 7.91 -1.66
CA THR A 190 -14.02 9.01 -1.14
C THR A 190 -14.21 8.86 0.38
N PRO A 191 -14.57 9.92 1.11
CA PRO A 191 -14.93 9.83 2.53
C PRO A 191 -15.94 8.73 2.84
N GLU A 192 -17.01 8.63 2.04
CA GLU A 192 -18.07 7.63 2.20
C GLU A 192 -17.54 6.21 1.97
N THR A 193 -16.65 6.07 0.99
CA THR A 193 -15.98 4.80 0.69
C THR A 193 -15.06 4.39 1.83
N LEU A 194 -14.27 5.31 2.37
CA LEU A 194 -13.42 5.06 3.54
C LEU A 194 -14.23 4.57 4.74
N GLN A 195 -15.31 5.28 5.10
CA GLN A 195 -16.18 4.90 6.22
C GLN A 195 -16.76 3.49 6.01
N ARG A 196 -17.21 3.17 4.79
CA ARG A 196 -17.71 1.85 4.42
C ARG A 196 -16.62 0.78 4.51
N CYS A 197 -15.40 1.07 4.06
CA CYS A 197 -14.26 0.16 4.14
C CYS A 197 -13.88 -0.13 5.58
N VAL A 198 -13.72 0.90 6.42
CA VAL A 198 -13.45 0.78 7.86
C VAL A 198 -14.51 -0.09 8.51
N LYS A 199 -15.80 0.24 8.31
CA LYS A 199 -16.90 -0.53 8.88
C LYS A 199 -16.82 -2.01 8.48
N THR A 200 -16.60 -2.29 7.20
CA THR A 200 -16.50 -3.67 6.68
C THR A 200 -15.36 -4.44 7.35
N VAL A 201 -14.20 -3.81 7.56
CA VAL A 201 -13.06 -4.44 8.22
C VAL A 201 -13.36 -4.70 9.70
N LYS A 202 -13.84 -3.69 10.42
CA LYS A 202 -14.09 -3.77 11.86
C LYS A 202 -15.21 -4.76 12.19
N ASP A 203 -16.33 -4.72 11.46
CA ASP A 203 -17.43 -5.69 11.58
C ASP A 203 -16.92 -7.13 11.36
N ALA A 204 -16.04 -7.33 10.36
CA ALA A 204 -15.53 -8.65 10.04
C ALA A 204 -14.57 -9.17 11.12
N ALA A 205 -13.77 -8.30 11.74
CA ALA A 205 -12.95 -8.66 12.90
C ALA A 205 -13.83 -9.12 14.08
N GLU A 206 -14.85 -8.34 14.41
CA GLU A 206 -15.87 -8.66 15.43
C GLU A 206 -16.54 -10.01 15.18
N GLN A 207 -17.00 -10.25 13.94
CA GLN A 207 -17.67 -11.51 13.56
C GLN A 207 -16.74 -12.73 13.63
N ALA A 208 -15.43 -12.53 13.47
CA ALA A 208 -14.43 -13.57 13.68
C ALA A 208 -14.00 -13.72 15.15
N GLY A 209 -14.61 -12.98 16.08
CA GLY A 209 -14.27 -13.03 17.50
C GLY A 209 -12.95 -12.34 17.84
N ARG A 210 -12.45 -11.47 16.96
CA ARG A 210 -11.26 -10.63 17.19
C ARG A 210 -11.68 -9.27 17.73
N ASP A 211 -10.76 -8.63 18.45
CA ASP A 211 -10.87 -7.22 18.78
C ASP A 211 -10.73 -6.37 17.49
N PRO A 212 -11.74 -5.58 17.09
CA PRO A 212 -11.64 -4.69 15.92
C PRO A 212 -10.47 -3.71 15.99
N ASP A 213 -10.08 -3.28 17.19
CA ASP A 213 -8.98 -2.32 17.38
C ASP A 213 -7.61 -2.98 17.18
N SER A 214 -7.54 -4.32 17.21
CA SER A 214 -6.33 -5.07 16.83
C SER A 214 -6.04 -5.03 15.32
N VAL A 215 -7.03 -4.64 14.49
CA VAL A 215 -6.90 -4.52 13.04
C VAL A 215 -6.81 -3.05 12.66
N ARG A 216 -5.62 -2.60 12.25
CA ARG A 216 -5.35 -1.22 11.86
C ARG A 216 -5.73 -0.99 10.40
N VAL A 217 -6.62 -0.04 10.14
CA VAL A 217 -7.01 0.40 8.80
C VAL A 217 -6.21 1.64 8.41
N TRP A 218 -5.39 1.49 7.36
CA TRP A 218 -4.60 2.56 6.78
C TRP A 218 -5.35 3.19 5.61
N SER A 219 -5.76 4.45 5.75
CA SER A 219 -6.18 5.23 4.59
C SER A 219 -4.96 5.72 3.82
N CYS A 220 -4.99 5.62 2.49
CA CYS A 220 -3.90 6.01 1.62
C CYS A 220 -4.37 7.13 0.70
N PHE A 221 -3.68 8.26 0.68
CA PHE A 221 -4.06 9.42 -0.13
C PHE A 221 -2.84 10.05 -0.81
N ALA A 222 -3.03 10.52 -2.04
CA ALA A 222 -2.02 11.34 -2.69
C ALA A 222 -1.85 12.63 -1.88
N THR A 223 -0.62 12.95 -1.49
CA THR A 223 -0.31 14.17 -0.73
C THR A 223 0.61 15.06 -1.56
N VAL A 224 0.13 16.24 -1.94
CA VAL A 224 0.79 17.10 -2.93
C VAL A 224 0.61 18.57 -2.54
N GLY A 225 1.64 19.16 -1.93
CA GLY A 225 1.60 20.56 -1.50
C GLY A 225 1.89 21.57 -2.62
N ASP A 226 1.40 22.80 -2.46
CA ASP A 226 1.58 23.92 -3.42
C ASP A 226 3.01 24.43 -3.54
N HIS A 227 3.89 24.03 -2.61
CA HIS A 227 5.32 24.32 -2.70
C HIS A 227 6.00 23.56 -3.86
N LEU A 228 5.36 22.54 -4.41
CA LEU A 228 5.86 21.78 -5.56
C LEU A 228 5.52 22.49 -6.88
N PRO A 229 6.40 22.40 -7.90
CA PRO A 229 6.11 22.90 -9.23
C PRO A 229 4.82 22.30 -9.81
N GLU A 230 4.04 23.11 -10.54
CA GLU A 230 2.75 22.70 -11.10
C GLU A 230 2.79 21.40 -11.92
N GLU A 231 3.79 21.25 -12.79
CA GLU A 231 3.98 20.03 -13.59
C GLU A 231 4.13 18.79 -12.69
N LEU A 232 4.88 18.92 -11.60
CA LEU A 232 5.07 17.83 -10.64
C LEU A 232 3.79 17.56 -9.84
N ARG A 233 3.01 18.61 -9.52
CA ARG A 233 1.70 18.46 -8.88
C ARG A 233 0.75 17.65 -9.77
N LEU A 234 0.60 18.02 -11.05
CA LEU A 234 -0.23 17.31 -12.02
C LEU A 234 0.22 15.85 -12.22
N LYS A 235 1.53 15.61 -12.27
CA LYS A 235 2.08 14.25 -12.36
C LYS A 235 1.73 13.40 -11.13
N LYS A 236 1.76 14.00 -9.92
CA LYS A 236 1.48 13.28 -8.66
C LYS A 236 -0.01 13.12 -8.37
N THR A 237 -0.87 13.94 -8.97
CA THR A 237 -2.34 13.86 -8.87
C THR A 237 -2.94 13.18 -10.10
N VAL A 238 -3.18 13.94 -11.18
CA VAL A 238 -3.87 13.51 -12.41
C VAL A 238 -3.23 12.28 -13.03
N ALA A 239 -1.94 12.32 -13.33
CA ALA A 239 -1.26 11.22 -14.02
C ALA A 239 -1.26 9.93 -13.18
N ARG A 240 -1.22 10.07 -11.85
CA ARG A 240 -1.30 8.95 -10.91
C ARG A 240 -2.68 8.32 -10.89
N LEU A 241 -3.74 9.13 -10.75
CA LEU A 241 -5.11 8.62 -10.84
C LEU A 241 -5.32 7.92 -12.18
N ALA A 242 -4.90 8.55 -13.29
CA ALA A 242 -4.99 7.98 -14.63
C ALA A 242 -4.28 6.62 -14.76
N THR A 243 -3.10 6.48 -14.15
CA THR A 243 -2.37 5.19 -14.11
C THR A 243 -3.16 4.11 -13.37
N TYR A 244 -3.83 4.47 -12.27
CA TYR A 244 -4.71 3.54 -11.57
C TYR A 244 -5.96 3.20 -12.39
N LEU A 245 -6.51 4.14 -13.15
CA LEU A 245 -7.64 3.85 -14.04
C LEU A 245 -7.26 2.89 -15.18
N GLN A 246 -6.00 2.90 -15.65
CA GLN A 246 -5.49 1.90 -16.60
C GLN A 246 -5.48 0.48 -16.01
N GLY A 247 -5.05 0.32 -14.76
CA GLY A 247 -4.86 -1.00 -14.13
C GLY A 247 -6.05 -1.53 -13.32
N TYR A 248 -6.75 -0.63 -12.64
CA TYR A 248 -7.78 -0.92 -11.63
C TYR A 248 -9.09 -0.15 -11.88
N GLY A 249 -9.28 0.45 -13.05
CA GLY A 249 -10.37 1.39 -13.33
C GLY A 249 -11.76 0.91 -12.93
N ASP A 250 -12.17 -0.30 -13.33
CA ASP A 250 -13.51 -0.81 -13.01
C ASP A 250 -13.71 -0.97 -11.50
N LEU A 251 -12.65 -1.38 -10.80
CA LEU A 251 -12.68 -1.58 -9.36
C LEU A 251 -12.72 -0.23 -8.63
N MET A 252 -11.97 0.78 -9.09
CA MET A 252 -12.05 2.14 -8.54
C MET A 252 -13.43 2.75 -8.72
N VAL A 253 -13.96 2.69 -9.95
CA VAL A 253 -15.27 3.24 -10.28
C VAL A 253 -16.37 2.59 -9.45
N THR A 254 -16.38 1.26 -9.40
CA THR A 254 -17.39 0.52 -8.62
C THR A 254 -17.25 0.79 -7.13
N THR A 255 -16.01 0.86 -6.61
CA THR A 255 -15.76 1.01 -5.16
C THR A 255 -16.07 2.41 -4.66
N ASN A 256 -15.89 3.43 -5.49
CA ASN A 256 -16.20 4.82 -5.16
C ASN A 256 -17.59 5.28 -5.61
N ASP A 257 -18.40 4.38 -6.18
CA ASP A 257 -19.71 4.72 -6.76
C ASP A 257 -19.62 5.84 -7.83
N TRP A 258 -18.52 5.85 -8.61
CA TRP A 258 -18.29 6.83 -9.67
C TRP A 258 -19.03 6.49 -10.98
N ASP A 259 -19.21 7.47 -11.86
CA ASP A 259 -19.84 7.26 -13.17
C ASP A 259 -18.94 6.41 -14.11
N PRO A 260 -19.37 5.19 -14.50
CA PRO A 260 -18.61 4.34 -15.41
C PRO A 260 -18.44 4.93 -16.81
N ALA A 261 -19.30 5.84 -17.25
CA ALA A 261 -19.17 6.48 -18.57
C ALA A 261 -17.93 7.38 -18.65
N VAL A 262 -17.48 7.96 -17.53
CA VAL A 262 -16.22 8.72 -17.46
C VAL A 262 -15.03 7.80 -17.73
N LEU A 263 -14.98 6.63 -17.07
CA LEU A 263 -13.92 5.65 -17.29
C LEU A 263 -13.92 5.13 -18.73
N GLN A 264 -15.09 4.91 -19.31
CA GLN A 264 -15.20 4.52 -20.72
C GLN A 264 -14.58 5.58 -21.64
N ARG A 265 -14.95 6.85 -21.49
CA ARG A 265 -14.36 7.96 -22.27
C ARG A 265 -12.84 8.05 -22.08
N PHE A 266 -12.37 7.94 -20.85
CA PHE A 266 -10.94 7.92 -20.54
C PHE A 266 -10.21 6.78 -21.27
N ARG A 267 -10.77 5.57 -21.33
CA ARG A 267 -10.15 4.41 -22.00
C ARG A 267 -10.19 4.49 -23.52
N GLU A 268 -11.19 5.15 -24.08
CA GLU A 268 -11.38 5.32 -25.53
C GLU A 268 -10.59 6.50 -26.10
N ASP A 269 -10.08 7.40 -25.23
CA ASP A 269 -9.36 8.60 -25.64
C ASP A 269 -8.02 8.28 -26.35
N GLU A 270 -7.77 8.96 -27.48
CA GLU A 270 -6.60 8.73 -28.33
C GLU A 270 -5.28 9.10 -27.63
N VAL A 271 -5.29 10.13 -26.78
CA VAL A 271 -4.09 10.53 -26.02
C VAL A 271 -3.78 9.48 -24.96
N VAL A 272 -4.80 9.03 -24.22
CA VAL A 272 -4.63 7.97 -23.20
C VAL A 272 -4.09 6.68 -23.81
N THR A 273 -4.66 6.23 -24.92
CA THR A 273 -4.26 4.99 -25.60
C THR A 273 -2.88 5.09 -26.26
N SER A 274 -2.41 6.30 -26.57
CA SER A 274 -1.07 6.51 -27.16
C SER A 274 0.10 6.30 -26.18
N ILE A 275 -0.15 6.32 -24.87
CA ILE A 275 0.92 6.34 -23.85
C ILE A 275 1.43 4.92 -23.57
N PRO A 276 2.73 4.61 -23.81
CA PRO A 276 3.27 3.27 -23.62
C PRO A 276 3.60 3.02 -22.14
N GLY A 277 2.62 2.56 -21.37
CA GLY A 277 2.78 2.15 -19.97
C GLY A 277 2.06 3.08 -18.98
N GLY A 278 2.54 3.09 -17.72
CA GLY A 278 1.94 3.91 -16.66
C GLY A 278 2.05 5.40 -16.96
N ILE A 279 0.91 6.10 -16.97
CA ILE A 279 0.79 7.51 -17.34
C ILE A 279 1.66 8.40 -16.44
N ASP A 280 1.73 8.11 -15.14
CA ASP A 280 2.58 8.82 -14.17
C ASP A 280 4.09 8.68 -14.42
N HIS A 281 4.49 7.70 -15.24
CA HIS A 281 5.88 7.45 -15.59
C HIS A 281 6.24 7.89 -17.01
N LYS A 282 5.25 7.93 -17.93
CA LYS A 282 5.50 7.97 -19.38
C LYS A 282 4.84 9.13 -20.10
N ALA A 283 3.80 9.72 -19.53
CA ALA A 283 3.12 10.85 -20.14
C ALA A 283 3.99 12.12 -20.08
N THR A 284 3.91 12.92 -21.14
CA THR A 284 4.43 14.29 -21.18
C THR A 284 3.48 15.24 -20.44
N ALA A 285 3.96 16.43 -20.05
CA ALA A 285 3.14 17.45 -19.40
C ALA A 285 1.85 17.77 -20.19
N ALA A 286 1.97 17.97 -21.51
CA ALA A 286 0.83 18.26 -22.38
C ALA A 286 -0.20 17.10 -22.43
N GLN A 287 0.26 15.85 -22.38
CA GLN A 287 -0.65 14.69 -22.30
C GLN A 287 -1.36 14.64 -20.95
N ILE A 288 -0.67 15.00 -19.85
CA ILE A 288 -1.28 15.04 -18.52
C ILE A 288 -2.33 16.16 -18.44
N GLU A 289 -2.05 17.32 -19.02
CA GLU A 289 -3.01 18.43 -19.14
C GLU A 289 -4.26 18.01 -19.93
N HIS A 290 -4.10 17.30 -21.05
CA HIS A 290 -5.23 16.73 -21.79
C HIS A 290 -6.04 15.75 -20.93
N ILE A 291 -5.37 14.82 -20.25
CA ILE A 291 -6.02 13.84 -19.38
C ILE A 291 -6.79 14.51 -18.25
N ALA A 292 -6.28 15.62 -17.71
CA ALA A 292 -7.00 16.38 -16.69
C ALA A 292 -8.38 16.84 -17.16
N THR A 293 -8.57 17.11 -18.46
CA THR A 293 -9.88 17.50 -19.01
C THR A 293 -10.88 16.34 -19.11
N LEU A 294 -10.40 15.09 -19.03
CA LEU A 294 -11.23 13.89 -19.11
C LEU A 294 -11.78 13.47 -17.74
N LEU A 295 -11.13 13.90 -16.66
CA LEU A 295 -11.42 13.44 -15.30
C LEU A 295 -12.19 14.52 -14.53
N PRO A 296 -13.32 14.18 -13.87
CA PRO A 296 -14.01 15.11 -13.00
C PRO A 296 -13.15 15.51 -11.80
N ASP A 297 -13.23 16.78 -11.40
CA ASP A 297 -12.48 17.30 -10.24
C ASP A 297 -12.81 16.51 -8.95
N GLU A 298 -14.05 16.03 -8.80
CA GLU A 298 -14.45 15.24 -7.64
C GLU A 298 -13.71 13.90 -7.50
N TRP A 299 -13.11 13.36 -8.58
CA TRP A 299 -12.29 12.13 -8.49
C TRP A 299 -10.91 12.42 -7.88
N LEU A 300 -10.44 13.66 -7.94
CA LEU A 300 -9.18 14.12 -7.37
C LEU A 300 -9.36 14.69 -5.96
N ALA A 301 -10.57 15.12 -5.60
CA ALA A 301 -10.91 15.67 -4.29
C ALA A 301 -10.50 14.81 -3.07
N PRO A 302 -10.43 13.47 -3.14
CA PRO A 302 -9.92 12.67 -2.02
C PRO A 302 -8.45 12.90 -1.68
N ALA A 303 -7.64 13.50 -2.56
CA ALA A 303 -6.22 13.81 -2.31
C ALA A 303 -6.04 14.98 -1.33
N ALA A 304 -4.92 14.98 -0.60
CA ALA A 304 -4.47 16.13 0.17
C ALA A 304 -3.67 17.07 -0.74
N THR A 305 -4.26 18.21 -1.10
CA THR A 305 -3.64 19.21 -1.98
C THR A 305 -3.78 20.62 -1.39
N GLY A 306 -3.00 21.56 -1.92
CA GLY A 306 -3.00 22.96 -1.48
C GLY A 306 -1.81 23.31 -0.59
N SER A 307 -1.99 24.31 0.27
CA SER A 307 -1.00 24.67 1.30
C SER A 307 -0.75 23.52 2.29
N ALA A 308 0.37 23.57 3.01
CA ALA A 308 0.67 22.57 4.05
C ALA A 308 -0.46 22.45 5.08
N GLN A 309 -1.06 23.57 5.48
CA GLN A 309 -2.20 23.60 6.40
C GLN A 309 -3.42 22.89 5.83
N GLN A 310 -3.79 23.15 4.56
CA GLN A 310 -4.92 22.48 3.91
C GLN A 310 -4.69 20.97 3.78
N CYS A 311 -3.46 20.56 3.46
CA CYS A 311 -3.08 19.15 3.47
C CYS A 311 -3.26 18.53 4.86
N VAL A 312 -2.81 19.19 5.93
CA VAL A 312 -2.96 18.71 7.32
C VAL A 312 -4.43 18.62 7.74
N GLU A 313 -5.25 19.63 7.42
CA GLU A 313 -6.69 19.61 7.68
C GLU A 313 -7.35 18.41 7.00
N ARG A 314 -6.99 18.14 5.73
CA ARG A 314 -7.49 16.98 4.99
C ARG A 314 -7.06 15.66 5.60
N ILE A 315 -5.79 15.55 6.02
CA ILE A 315 -5.18 14.37 6.67
C ILE A 315 -5.94 14.06 7.97
N ARG A 316 -6.12 15.06 8.84
CA ARG A 316 -6.80 14.87 10.13
C ARG A 316 -8.24 14.40 9.98
N LYS A 317 -8.94 14.90 8.97
CA LYS A 317 -10.32 14.53 8.69
C LYS A 317 -10.51 13.04 8.38
N GLU A 318 -9.47 12.34 7.93
CA GLU A 318 -9.55 10.90 7.69
C GLU A 318 -9.74 10.09 8.97
N PHE A 319 -9.25 10.59 10.11
CA PHE A 319 -9.50 9.98 11.41
C PHE A 319 -10.99 10.10 11.81
N ASP A 320 -11.66 11.20 11.46
CA ASP A 320 -13.11 11.36 11.67
C ASP A 320 -13.94 10.38 10.83
N TYR A 321 -13.35 9.85 9.74
CA TYR A 321 -13.93 8.81 8.89
C TYR A 321 -13.59 7.39 9.37
N GLY A 322 -12.85 7.26 10.48
CA GLY A 322 -12.55 6.00 11.15
C GLY A 322 -11.26 5.30 10.70
N ALA A 323 -10.41 5.97 9.91
CA ALA A 323 -9.07 5.45 9.66
C ALA A 323 -8.28 5.39 10.99
N ASP A 324 -7.50 4.34 11.19
CA ASP A 324 -6.61 4.23 12.37
C ASP A 324 -5.24 4.87 12.09
N ALA A 325 -4.83 4.89 10.82
CA ALA A 325 -3.55 5.43 10.38
C ALA A 325 -3.62 5.89 8.91
N LEU A 326 -2.60 6.64 8.48
CA LEU A 326 -2.60 7.42 7.26
C LEU A 326 -1.31 7.24 6.46
N ILE A 327 -1.45 7.02 5.16
CA ILE A 327 -0.31 6.94 4.22
C ILE A 327 -0.31 8.17 3.33
N MET A 328 0.70 9.01 3.51
CA MET A 328 1.01 10.15 2.64
C MET A 328 1.70 9.62 1.38
N HIS A 329 0.90 9.33 0.34
CA HIS A 329 1.36 8.57 -0.81
C HIS A 329 1.91 9.43 -1.94
N GLY A 330 2.91 8.89 -2.61
CA GLY A 330 3.34 9.38 -3.93
C GLY A 330 4.23 10.61 -3.92
N ALA A 331 4.79 10.94 -2.76
CA ALA A 331 5.77 11.99 -2.54
C ALA A 331 6.97 11.43 -1.76
N THR A 332 8.16 11.99 -2.01
CA THR A 332 9.36 11.68 -1.22
C THR A 332 9.26 12.32 0.16
N PRO A 333 10.04 11.84 1.15
CA PRO A 333 10.11 12.48 2.45
C PRO A 333 10.41 13.98 2.40
N ASP A 334 11.29 14.44 1.49
CA ASP A 334 11.60 15.86 1.36
C ASP A 334 10.42 16.68 0.83
N GLU A 335 9.65 16.13 -0.11
CA GLU A 335 8.41 16.74 -0.60
C GLU A 335 7.30 16.76 0.47
N LEU A 336 7.34 15.82 1.43
CA LEU A 336 6.39 15.75 2.54
C LEU A 336 6.80 16.64 3.74
N ALA A 337 8.06 17.05 3.83
CA ALA A 337 8.61 17.73 5.00
C ALA A 337 7.80 18.97 5.43
N PRO A 338 7.39 19.91 4.53
CA PRO A 338 6.60 21.07 4.95
C PRO A 338 5.25 20.69 5.56
N ILE A 339 4.64 19.59 5.11
CA ILE A 339 3.33 19.12 5.58
C ILE A 339 3.48 18.41 6.93
N VAL A 340 4.54 17.62 7.11
CA VAL A 340 4.85 16.97 8.40
C VAL A 340 5.20 18.01 9.47
N GLU A 341 5.96 19.05 9.12
CA GLU A 341 6.26 20.17 10.02
C GLU A 341 4.98 20.90 10.45
N GLU A 342 4.07 21.15 9.52
CA GLU A 342 2.75 21.73 9.83
C GLU A 342 1.91 20.81 10.73
N TYR A 343 1.91 19.50 10.45
CA TYR A 343 1.16 18.51 11.21
C TYR A 343 1.60 18.47 12.68
N ARG A 344 2.91 18.61 12.94
CA ARG A 344 3.47 18.67 14.30
C ARG A 344 3.16 19.97 15.04
N ARG A 345 2.93 21.06 14.30
CA ARG A 345 2.71 22.39 14.88
C ARG A 345 1.26 22.59 15.34
N THR A 346 0.32 21.97 14.66
CA THR A 346 -1.13 22.19 14.82
C THR A 346 -1.78 21.11 15.65
#